data_AF-A0A1Z9ULM4-F1
#
_entry.id   AF-A0A1Z9ULM4-F1
#
_cell.length_a   1.000
_cell.length_b   1.000
_cell.length_c   1.000
_cell.angle_alpha   90.00
_cell.angle_beta   90.00
_cell.angle_gamma   90.00
#
_symmetry.space_group_name_H-M   'P 1'
#
loop_
_entity.id
_entity.type
_entity.pdbx_description
1 polymer ?
#
loop_
_entity_poly.entity_id
_entity_poly.type
_entity_poly.pdbx_seq_one_letter_code
_entity_poly.pdbx_strand_id
1 'polypeptide(L)' 'MKEIVTQIKGWIDDLGHLLLSFVAIGAVSEVLFGNGIFGVNVIGNLTSIINKFGESGFAGLVALLVLVGLFRK' A
#
# COMPACT_ATOMS: atom_id res chain seq x y z
N MET A 1 3.89 21.30 -22.57
CA MET A 1 3.68 21.17 -21.10
C MET A 1 2.70 20.04 -20.75
N LYS A 2 1.50 19.97 -21.34
CA LYS A 2 0.53 18.89 -21.06
C LYS A 2 1.04 17.49 -21.43
N GLU A 3 1.71 17.31 -22.58
CA GLU A 3 2.27 16.01 -23.00
C GLU A 3 3.34 15.46 -22.05
N ILE A 4 4.28 16.32 -21.62
CA ILE A 4 5.36 15.93 -20.71
C ILE A 4 4.77 15.45 -19.36
N VAL A 5 3.75 16.15 -18.85
CA VAL A 5 3.05 15.74 -17.62
C VAL A 5 2.34 14.40 -17.80
N THR A 6 1.70 14.16 -18.95
CA THR A 6 1.05 12.87 -19.24
C THR A 6 2.05 11.73 -19.34
N GLN A 7 3.20 11.95 -19.98
CA GLN A 7 4.27 10.95 -20.07
C GLN A 7 4.84 10.61 -18.69
N ILE A 8 5.13 11.61 -17.86
CA ILE A 8 5.63 11.40 -16.49
C ILE A 8 4.60 10.64 -15.65
N LYS A 9 3.30 10.98 -15.77
CA LYS A 9 2.23 10.24 -15.08
C LYS A 9 2.20 8.77 -15.50
N GLY A 10 2.27 8.48 -16.80
CA GLY A 10 2.32 7.10 -17.28
C GLY A 10 3.50 6.31 -16.69
N TRP A 11 4.70 6.91 -16.67
CA TRP A 11 5.87 6.29 -16.05
C TRP A 11 5.72 6.04 -14.55
N ILE A 12 5.11 6.98 -13.82
CA ILE A 12 4.84 6.83 -12.37
C ILE A 12 3.82 5.73 -12.13
N ASP A 13 2.77 5.67 -12.94
CA ASP A 13 1.72 4.64 -12.84
C ASP A 13 2.32 3.25 -13.11
N ASP A 14 3.11 3.10 -14.17
CA ASP A 14 3.80 1.85 -14.51
C ASP A 14 4.77 1.41 -13.41
N LEU A 15 5.57 2.36 -12.88
CA LEU A 15 6.47 2.08 -11.76
C LEU A 15 5.69 1.71 -10.49
N GLY A 16 4.58 2.38 -10.23
CA GLY A 16 3.68 2.07 -9.12
C GLY A 16 3.10 0.65 -9.23
N HIS A 17 2.66 0.26 -10.42
CA HIS A 17 2.18 -1.11 -10.70
C HIS A 17 3.28 -2.16 -10.50
N LEU A 18 4.51 -1.87 -10.92
CA LEU A 18 5.66 -2.75 -10.70
C LEU A 18 5.96 -2.93 -9.20
N LEU A 19 6.02 -1.82 -8.45
CA LEU A 19 6.24 -1.85 -7.00
C LEU A 19 5.13 -2.60 -6.26
N LEU A 20 3.87 -2.39 -6.65
CA LEU A 20 2.74 -3.12 -6.09
C LEU A 20 2.86 -4.63 -6.34
N SER A 21 3.33 -5.02 -7.53
CA SER A 21 3.57 -6.43 -7.87
C SER A 21 4.65 -7.05 -6.96
N PHE A 22 5.71 -6.31 -6.64
CA PHE A 22 6.71 -6.76 -5.67
C PHE A 22 6.16 -6.89 -4.26
N VAL A 23 5.32 -5.95 -3.81
CA VAL A 23 4.64 -6.04 -2.51
C VAL A 23 3.74 -7.27 -2.44
N ALA A 24 2.99 -7.55 -3.50
CA ALA A 24 2.11 -8.73 -3.56
C ALA A 24 2.91 -10.04 -3.48
N ILE A 25 4.01 -10.15 -4.24
CA ILE A 25 4.91 -11.31 -4.18
C ILE A 25 5.52 -11.45 -2.77
N GLY A 26 5.98 -10.35 -2.18
CA GLY A 26 6.52 -10.32 -0.82
C GLY A 26 5.51 -10.81 0.21
N ALA A 27 4.27 -10.31 0.14
CA ALA A 27 3.18 -10.72 1.03
C ALA A 27 2.84 -12.21 0.89
N VAL A 28 2.69 -12.71 -0.34
CA VAL A 28 2.40 -14.14 -0.58
C VAL A 28 3.56 -15.01 -0.07
N SER A 29 4.80 -14.60 -0.31
CA SER A 29 5.96 -15.35 0.15
C SER A 29 6.02 -15.40 1.69
N GLU A 30 5.77 -14.30 2.37
CA GLU A 30 5.74 -14.27 3.83
C GLU A 30 4.64 -15.16 4.42
N VAL A 31 3.47 -15.23 3.76
CA VAL A 31 2.38 -16.14 4.17
C VAL A 31 2.78 -17.61 3.97
N LEU A 32 3.48 -17.95 2.89
CA LEU A 32 3.89 -19.32 2.60
C LEU A 32 5.00 -19.82 3.53
N PHE A 33 5.99 -18.97 3.82
CA PHE A 33 7.16 -19.35 4.61
C PHE A 33 7.03 -18.98 6.10
N GLY A 34 5.98 -18.24 6.46
CA GLY A 34 5.65 -17.85 7.84
C GLY A 34 6.51 -16.74 8.43
N ASN A 35 7.48 -16.21 7.67
CA ASN A 35 8.37 -15.12 8.09
C ASN A 35 8.71 -14.24 6.90
N GLY A 36 9.06 -12.97 7.18
CA GLY A 36 9.49 -12.01 6.16
C GLY A 36 10.73 -12.49 5.40
N ILE A 37 10.72 -12.34 4.07
CA ILE A 37 11.80 -12.76 3.18
C ILE A 37 12.51 -11.52 2.65
N PHE A 38 13.82 -11.63 2.37
CA PHE A 38 14.66 -10.51 1.92
C PHE A 38 14.72 -9.32 2.91
N GLY A 39 14.52 -9.58 4.21
CA GLY A 39 14.51 -8.54 5.24
C GLY A 39 13.28 -7.63 5.18
N VAL A 40 12.28 -7.98 4.36
CA VAL A 40 11.03 -7.24 4.22
C VAL A 40 9.91 -8.05 4.85
N ASN A 41 9.27 -7.46 5.86
CA ASN A 41 8.09 -8.02 6.52
C ASN A 41 6.85 -7.23 6.05
N VAL A 42 6.24 -7.67 4.96
CA VAL A 42 5.12 -6.97 4.33
C VAL A 42 3.86 -7.08 5.18
N ILE A 43 3.54 -8.29 5.64
CA ILE A 43 2.31 -8.55 6.39
C ILE A 43 2.35 -7.82 7.73
N GLY A 44 3.44 -7.91 8.48
CA GLY A 44 3.58 -7.19 9.75
C GLY A 44 3.62 -5.67 9.59
N ASN A 45 4.20 -5.14 8.51
CA ASN A 45 4.08 -3.70 8.20
C ASN A 45 2.62 -3.29 7.97
N LEU A 46 1.85 -4.10 7.22
CA LEU A 46 0.42 -3.85 7.00
C LEU A 46 -0.39 -3.97 8.30
N THR A 47 -0.16 -5.02 9.09
CA THR A 47 -0.81 -5.22 10.39
C THR A 47 -0.51 -4.06 11.36
N SER A 48 0.73 -3.56 11.38
CA SER A 48 1.10 -2.39 12.20
C SER A 48 0.29 -1.15 11.82
N ILE A 49 0.11 -0.89 10.52
CA ILE A 49 -0.69 0.23 10.04
C ILE A 49 -2.16 0.06 10.45
N ILE A 50 -2.73 -1.13 10.27
CA ILE A 50 -4.12 -1.42 10.65
C ILE A 50 -4.33 -1.22 12.16
N ASN A 51 -3.39 -1.70 12.98
CA ASN A 51 -3.46 -1.55 14.43
C ASN A 51 -3.42 -0.08 14.85
N LYS A 52 -2.62 0.77 14.19
CA LYS A 52 -2.62 2.23 14.46
C LYS A 52 -3.99 2.86 14.23
N PHE A 53 -4.72 2.43 13.21
CA PHE A 53 -6.10 2.88 13.00
C PHE A 53 -7.05 2.35 14.08
N GLY A 54 -6.91 1.08 14.48
CA GLY A 54 -7.71 0.49 15.56
C GLY A 54 -7.49 1.16 16.93
N GLU A 55 -6.25 1.44 17.29
CA GLU A 55 -5.85 2.14 18.52
C GLU A 55 -6.34 3.59 18.54
N SER A 56 -6.43 4.23 17.37
CA SER A 56 -6.99 5.58 17.21
C SER A 56 -8.51 5.64 17.39
N GLY A 57 -9.18 4.50 17.57
CA GLY A 57 -10.61 4.40 17.86
C GLY A 57 -11.48 5.10 16.81
N PHE A 58 -12.38 5.99 17.26
CA PHE A 58 -13.30 6.72 16.37
C PHE A 58 -12.56 7.59 15.34
N ALA A 59 -11.48 8.26 15.73
CA ALA A 59 -10.71 9.10 14.81
C ALA A 59 -10.05 8.26 13.70
N GLY A 60 -9.56 7.06 14.05
CA GLY A 60 -9.00 6.12 13.07
C GLY A 60 -10.04 5.68 12.03
N LEU A 61 -11.26 5.37 12.46
CA LEU A 61 -12.36 5.01 11.56
C LEU A 61 -12.75 6.16 10.63
N VAL A 62 -12.84 7.39 11.14
CA VAL A 62 -13.13 8.57 10.31
C VAL A 62 -12.01 8.79 9.28
N ALA A 63 -10.74 8.68 9.68
CA ALA A 63 -9.61 8.79 8.77
C ALA A 63 -9.65 7.73 7.66
N LEU A 64 -9.96 6.48 7.99
CA LEU A 64 -10.12 5.40 7.00
C LEU A 64 -11.26 5.71 6.01
N LEU A 65 -12.41 6.17 6.49
CA LEU A 65 -13.55 6.52 5.62
C LEU A 65 -13.21 7.64 4.65
N VAL A 66 -12.48 8.66 5.12
CA VAL A 66 -12.01 9.76 4.26
C VAL A 66 -11.02 9.26 3.22
N LEU A 67 -10.03 8.46 3.61
CA LEU A 67 -9.05 7.90 2.68
C LEU A 67 -9.70 7.00 1.61
N VAL A 68 -10.60 6.10 2.01
CA VAL A 68 -11.36 5.25 1.07
C VAL A 68 -12.26 6.10 0.17
N GLY A 69 -12.86 7.16 0.70
CA GLY A 69 -13.65 8.11 -0.08
C GLY A 69 -12.83 8.85 -1.15
N LEU A 70 -11.57 9.18 -0.86
CA LEU A 70 -10.64 9.78 -1.83
C LEU A 70 -10.19 8.79 -2.90
N PHE A 71 -9.92 7.53 -2.54
CA PHE A 71 -9.50 6.50 -3.49
C PHE A 71 -10.61 6.02 -4.44
N ARG A 72 -11.88 6.20 -4.08
CA ARG A 72 -13.03 5.83 -4.94
C ARG A 72 -13.44 6.94 -5.92
N LYS A 73 -12.76 8.08 -5.93
CA LYS A 73 -13.04 9.23 -6.79
C LYS A 73 -11.95 9.42 -7.84
#